data_AF-A0A6M1YQ33-F1
#
_entry.id   AF-A0A6M1YQ33-F1
#
_cell.length_a   1.000
_cell.length_b   1.000
_cell.length_c   1.000
_cell.angle_alpha   90.00
_cell.angle_beta   90.00
_cell.angle_gamma   90.00
#
_symmetry.space_group_name_H-M   'P 1'
#
loop_
_entity.id
_entity.type
_entity.pdbx_description
1 polymer ?
#
loop_
_entity_poly.entity_id
_entity_poly.type
_entity_poly.pdbx_seq_one_letter_code
_entity_poly.pdbx_strand_id
1 'polypeptide(L)' 'IHKNLGWSAKVSFEDGVSKLLDHIEDFKDAPVWDEKSIEKATKNWFKYLTPNQEQKI' A
#
# COMPACT_ATOMS: atom_id res chain seq x y z
N ILE A 1 -0.92 -15.11 5.69
CA ILE A 1 -0.68 -14.76 4.28
C ILE A 1 -0.02 -15.93 3.54
N HIS A 2 1.22 -16.33 3.89
CA HIS A 2 1.93 -17.46 3.26
C HIS A 2 1.13 -18.79 3.21
N LYS A 3 0.52 -19.21 4.33
CA LYS A 3 -0.21 -20.48 4.41
C LYS A 3 -1.55 -20.46 3.65
N ASN A 4 -2.26 -19.34 3.68
CA ASN A 4 -3.62 -19.24 3.15
C ASN A 4 -3.64 -18.84 1.67
N LEU A 5 -2.60 -18.15 1.20
CA LEU A 5 -2.51 -17.65 -0.17
C LEU A 5 -1.35 -18.29 -0.96
N GLY A 6 -0.55 -19.16 -0.33
CA GLY A 6 0.67 -19.72 -0.94
C GLY A 6 1.70 -18.66 -1.33
N TRP A 7 1.54 -17.42 -0.86
CA TRP A 7 2.35 -16.29 -1.31
C TRP A 7 3.72 -16.32 -0.65
N SER A 8 4.77 -15.99 -1.39
CA SER A 8 6.09 -15.67 -0.86
C SER A 8 6.72 -14.53 -1.67
N ALA A 9 7.61 -13.76 -1.01
CA ALA A 9 8.36 -12.72 -1.69
C ALA A 9 9.30 -13.36 -2.73
N LYS A 10 9.23 -12.86 -3.97
CA LYS A 10 10.09 -13.33 -5.08
C LYS A 10 11.47 -12.66 -5.08
N VAL A 11 11.64 -11.60 -4.29
CA VAL A 11 12.84 -10.78 -4.22
C VAL A 11 13.23 -10.70 -2.75
N SER A 12 14.52 -10.83 -2.45
CA SER A 12 15.04 -10.63 -1.10
C SER A 12 14.90 -9.16 -0.67
N PHE A 13 15.08 -8.90 0.61
CA PHE A 13 15.06 -7.52 1.10
C PHE A 13 16.22 -6.72 0.50
N GLU A 14 17.42 -7.30 0.50
CA GLU A 14 18.65 -6.69 0.02
C GLU A 14 18.57 -6.36 -1.48
N ASP A 15 18.09 -7.31 -2.30
CA ASP A 15 17.90 -7.07 -3.74
C ASP A 15 16.81 -6.03 -4.00
N GLY A 16 15.77 -6.01 -3.16
CA GLY A 16 14.70 -5.02 -3.23
C GLY A 16 15.21 -3.61 -2.93
N VAL A 17 16.04 -3.46 -1.89
CA VAL A 17 16.66 -2.17 -1.52
C VAL A 17 17.63 -1.72 -2.61
N SER A 18 18.45 -2.61 -3.18
CA SER A 18 19.34 -2.27 -4.29
C SER A 18 18.55 -1.69 -5.48
N LYS A 19 17.48 -2.37 -5.89
CA LYS A 19 16.61 -1.90 -6.99
C LYS A 19 15.93 -0.58 -6.66
N LEU A 20 15.51 -0.37 -5.41
CA LEU A 20 14.91 0.91 -5.01
C LEU A 20 15.94 2.05 -5.13
N LEU A 21 17.19 1.81 -4.72
CA LEU A 21 18.25 2.81 -4.81
C LEU A 21 18.62 3.14 -6.25
N ASP A 22 18.66 2.14 -7.15
CA ASP A 22 18.89 2.34 -8.58
C ASP A 22 17.84 3.26 -9.23
N HIS A 23 16.64 3.32 -8.64
CA HIS A 23 15.49 4.09 -9.12
C HIS A 23 15.10 5.25 -8.19
N ILE A 24 16.00 5.69 -7.30
CA ILE A 24 15.63 6.66 -6.25
C ILE A 24 15.14 8.00 -6.81
N GLU A 25 15.66 8.42 -7.97
CA GLU A 25 15.27 9.66 -8.64
C GLU A 25 13.82 9.64 -9.14
N ASP A 26 13.24 8.46 -9.41
CA ASP A 26 11.84 8.32 -9.83
C ASP A 26 10.87 8.80 -8.73
N PHE A 27 11.33 8.86 -7.47
CA PHE A 27 10.54 9.29 -6.32
C PHE A 27 10.74 10.75 -5.93
N LYS A 28 11.54 11.50 -6.69
CA LYS A 28 11.86 12.91 -6.37
C LYS A 28 10.63 13.80 -6.25
N ASP A 29 9.63 13.56 -7.09
CA ASP A 29 8.39 14.34 -7.11
C ASP A 29 7.25 13.67 -6.31
N ALA A 30 7.55 12.58 -5.59
CA ALA A 30 6.55 11.89 -4.81
C ALA A 30 6.09 12.79 -3.63
N PRO A 31 4.77 12.94 -3.42
CA PRO A 31 4.28 13.76 -2.34
C PRO A 31 4.63 13.14 -1.00
N VAL A 32 5.05 13.97 -0.05
CA VAL A 32 5.11 13.56 1.35
C VAL A 32 3.68 13.46 1.86
N TRP A 33 3.33 12.26 2.33
CA TRP A 33 1.99 11.99 2.84
C TRP A 33 1.80 12.60 4.23
N ASP A 34 0.77 13.42 4.35
CA ASP A 34 0.18 13.79 5.64
C ASP A 34 -1.19 13.11 5.84
N GLU A 35 -1.70 13.14 7.07
CA GLU A 35 -2.98 12.52 7.44
C GLU A 35 -4.15 12.94 6.53
N LYS A 36 -4.26 14.23 6.21
CA LYS A 36 -5.35 14.78 5.38
C LYS A 36 -5.23 14.30 3.93
N SER A 37 -4.01 14.26 3.40
CA SER A 37 -3.73 13.82 2.04
C SER A 37 -4.04 12.32 1.86
N ILE A 38 -3.72 11.49 2.86
CA ILE A 38 -4.06 10.07 2.89
C ILE A 38 -5.57 9.88 2.94
N GLU A 39 -6.26 10.57 3.86
CA GLU A 39 -7.71 10.49 3.99
C GLU A 39 -8.41 10.81 2.65
N LYS A 40 -7.98 11.89 2.01
CA LYS A 40 -8.54 12.31 0.71
C LYS A 40 -8.29 11.29 -0.39
N ALA A 41 -7.05 10.79 -0.52
CA ALA A 41 -6.67 9.86 -1.59
C ALA A 41 -7.34 8.49 -1.44
N THR A 42 -7.57 8.05 -0.20
CA THR A 42 -8.12 6.71 0.11
C THR A 42 -9.64 6.69 0.29
N LYS A 43 -10.31 7.86 0.29
CA LYS A 43 -11.75 8.01 0.53
C LYS A 43 -12.64 7.00 -0.21
N ASN A 44 -12.40 6.81 -1.51
CA ASN A 44 -13.22 5.91 -2.33
C ASN A 44 -12.98 4.43 -1.99
N TRP A 45 -11.75 4.05 -1.63
CA TRP A 45 -11.47 2.69 -1.20
C TRP A 45 -12.27 2.37 0.06
N PHE A 46 -12.26 3.24 1.07
CA PHE A 46 -13.04 3.02 2.28
C PHE A 46 -14.56 3.05 2.02
N LYS A 47 -15.04 3.86 1.07
CA LYS A 47 -16.47 3.86 0.70
C LYS A 47 -16.95 2.48 0.20
N TYR A 48 -16.12 1.77 -0.58
CA TYR A 48 -16.56 0.56 -1.29
C TYR A 48 -15.96 -0.74 -0.75
N LEU A 49 -14.83 -0.68 -0.06
CA LEU A 49 -14.09 -1.84 0.44
C LEU A 49 -14.23 -2.04 1.95
N THR A 50 -14.79 -1.07 2.68
CA THR A 50 -15.18 -1.32 4.07
C THR A 50 -16.35 -2.30 4.04
N PRO A 51 -16.30 -3.40 4.82
CA PRO A 51 -17.41 -4.34 4.91
C PRO A 51 -18.70 -3.57 5.20
N ASN A 52 -19.76 -3.85 4.43
CA ASN A 52 -21.07 -3.26 4.67
C ASN A 52 -21.40 -3.40 6.15
N GLN A 53 -21.57 -2.27 6.84
CA GLN A 53 -22.29 -2.23 8.10
C GLN A 53 -23.79 -2.40 7.80
N GLU A 54 -24.16 -3.50 7.13
CA GLU A 54 -25.54 -3.94 7.07
C GLU A 54 -25.89 -4.44 8.48
N GLN A 55 -26.45 -3.50 9.24
CA GLN A 55 -27.36 -3.70 10.37
C GLN A 55 -26.86 -4.66 11.47
N LYS A 56 -26.04 -4.12 12.38
CA LYS A 56 -26.17 -4.54 13.79
C LYS A 56 -27.41 -3.84 14.36
N ILE A 57 -28.56 -4.51 14.24
CA ILE A 57 -29.68 -4.40 15.19
C ILE A 57 -29.35 -5.32 16.36
#